data_AF-A0A3C1H4X8-F1
#
_entry.id   AF-A0A3C1H4X8-F1
#
_cell.length_a   1.000
_cell.length_b   1.000
_cell.length_c   1.000
_cell.angle_alpha   90.00
_cell.angle_beta   90.00
_cell.angle_gamma   90.00
#
_symmetry.space_group_name_H-M   'P 1'
#
loop_
_entity.id
_entity.type
_entity.pdbx_description
1 polymer ?
#
loop_
_entity_poly.entity_id
_entity_poly.type
_entity_poly.pdbx_seq_one_letter_code
_entity_poly.pdbx_strand_id
1 'polypeptide(L)' 'MTYEILLAGFGGQGILFAGKLLAYCALFEGKEISWLPSYGPEMRGGKCN' A
#
# COMPACT_ATOMS: atom_id res chain seq x y z
N MET A 1 -8.83 -18.37 1.62
CA MET A 1 -9.04 -17.58 0.39
C MET A 1 -8.04 -16.45 0.42
N THR A 2 -7.28 -16.25 -0.65
CA THR A 2 -6.23 -15.24 -0.74
C THR A 2 -6.72 -14.06 -1.58
N TYR A 3 -6.44 -12.83 -1.14
CA TYR A 3 -6.78 -11.60 -1.85
C TYR A 3 -5.49 -10.88 -2.24
N GLU A 4 -5.37 -10.51 -3.52
CA GLU A 4 -4.26 -9.72 -4.04
C GLU A 4 -4.78 -8.33 -4.45
N ILE A 5 -4.16 -7.28 -3.91
CA ILE A 5 -4.61 -5.89 -4.09
C ILE A 5 -3.39 -5.05 -4.50
N LEU A 6 -3.52 -4.32 -5.61
CA LEU A 6 -2.51 -3.38 -6.09
C LEU A 6 -3.05 -1.95 -5.96
N LEU A 7 -2.30 -1.08 -5.28
CA LEU A 7 -2.66 0.32 -5.10
C LEU A 7 -1.64 1.19 -5.82
N ALA A 8 -1.99 1.72 -6.98
CA ALA A 8 -1.09 2.54 -7.79
C ALA A 8 -1.52 4.01 -7.85
N GLY A 9 -0.55 4.91 -7.91
CA GLY A 9 -0.78 6.34 -8.10
C GLY A 9 0.52 7.14 -8.06
N PHE A 10 0.42 8.43 -7.80
CA PHE A 10 1.59 9.31 -7.74
C PHE A 10 2.02 9.60 -6.30
N GLY A 11 3.33 9.78 -6.11
CA GLY A 11 3.93 10.20 -4.83
C GLY A 11 3.27 11.49 -4.34
N GLY A 12 2.93 11.53 -3.06
CA GLY A 12 2.23 12.64 -2.42
C GLY A 12 0.70 12.57 -2.44
N GLN A 13 0.09 11.53 -3.03
CA GLN A 13 -1.37 11.33 -3.05
C GLN A 13 -1.89 10.39 -1.94
N GLY A 14 -1.01 9.87 -1.08
CA GLY A 14 -1.39 9.00 0.04
C GLY A 14 -1.51 7.52 -0.30
N ILE A 15 -1.03 7.06 -1.47
CA ILE A 15 -1.09 5.65 -1.89
C ILE A 15 -0.44 4.70 -0.87
N LEU A 16 0.79 5.00 -0.43
CA LEU A 16 1.47 4.20 0.60
C LEU A 16 0.71 4.18 1.92
N PHE A 17 0.08 5.31 2.29
CA PHE A 17 -0.72 5.39 3.50
C PHE A 17 -1.95 4.49 3.42
N ALA A 18 -2.66 4.50 2.29
CA ALA A 18 -3.82 3.64 2.07
C ALA A 18 -3.45 2.16 2.14
N GLY A 19 -2.35 1.74 1.50
CA GLY A 19 -1.87 0.35 1.57
C GLY A 19 -1.50 -0.09 2.98
N LYS A 20 -0.81 0.77 3.73
CA LYS A 20 -0.46 0.50 5.12
C LYS A 20 -1.70 0.42 6.02
N LEU A 21 -2.68 1.31 5.82
CA LEU A 21 -3.94 1.30 6.57
C LEU A 21 -4.71 0.00 6.33
N LEU A 22 -4.82 -0.44 5.08
CA LEU A 22 -5.47 -1.69 4.72
C LEU A 22 -4.76 -2.90 5.36
N ALA A 23 -3.43 -2.91 5.37
CA ALA A 23 -2.65 -3.95 6.03
C ALA A 23 -2.91 -3.99 7.56
N TYR A 24 -3.03 -2.83 8.21
CA TYR A 24 -3.40 -2.77 9.64
C TYR A 24 -4.80 -3.29 9.91
N CYS A 25 -5.79 -2.92 9.07
CA CYS A 25 -7.14 -3.46 9.21
C CYS A 25 -7.15 -5.00 9.10
N ALA A 26 -6.42 -5.56 8.13
CA ALA A 26 -6.28 -7.01 7.98
C ALA A 26 -5.63 -7.65 9.22
N LEU A 27 -4.59 -7.03 9.77
CA LEU A 27 -3.94 -7.47 11.00
C LEU A 27 -4.91 -7.47 12.20
N PHE A 28 -5.71 -6.40 12.36
CA PHE A 28 -6.71 -6.30 13.43
C PHE A 28 -7.85 -7.31 13.30
N GLU A 29 -8.16 -7.75 12.07
CA GLU A 29 -9.08 -8.85 11.82
C GLU A 29 -8.44 -10.24 12.01
N GLY A 30 -7.17 -10.32 12.41
CA GLY A 30 -6.45 -11.57 12.61
C GLY A 30 -6.09 -12.30 11.32
N LYS A 31 -6.04 -11.59 10.18
CA LYS A 31 -5.67 -12.17 8.88
C LYS A 31 -4.16 -12.21 8.69
N GLU A 32 -3.70 -13.21 7.96
CA GLU A 32 -2.34 -13.25 7.43
C GLU A 32 -2.20 -12.25 6.27
N ILE A 33 -1.25 -11.32 6.38
CA ILE A 33 -1.10 -10.20 5.44
C ILE A 33 0.37 -9.97 5.09
N SER A 34 0.62 -9.64 3.83
CA SER A 34 1.90 -9.14 3.34
C SER A 34 1.68 -7.82 2.62
N TRP A 35 2.47 -6.80 2.94
CA TRP A 35 2.41 -5.49 2.30
C TRP A 35 3.78 -5.12 1.75
N LEU A 36 3.86 -4.96 0.43
CA LEU A 36 5.09 -4.74 -0.33
C LEU A 36 4.97 -3.44 -1.14
N PRO A 37 5.31 -2.28 -0.56
CA PRO A 37 5.26 -1.01 -1.30
C PRO A 37 6.41 -0.88 -2.30
N SER A 38 6.12 -0.31 -3.47
CA SER A 38 7.12 0.04 -4.49
C SER A 38 7.02 1.53 -4.84
N TYR A 39 8.10 2.28 -4.64
CA TYR A 39 8.16 3.71 -4.96
C TYR A 39 9.59 4.12 -5.33
N GLY A 40 9.70 5.10 -6.22
CA GLY A 40 10.97 5.74 -6.57
C GLY A 40 11.40 6.80 -5.55
N PRO A 41 12.63 7.36 -5.67
CA PRO A 41 13.16 8.38 -4.76
C PRO A 41 12.38 9.71 -4.80
N GLU A 42 11.43 9.87 -5.72
CA GLU A 42 10.65 11.08 -5.88
C GLU A 42 9.60 11.21 -4.76
N MET A 43 9.86 12.08 -3.79
CA MET A 43 8.95 12.34 -2.66
C MET A 43 7.56 12.88 -3.10
N ARG A 44 7.44 13.42 -4.32
CA ARG A 44 6.19 13.88 -4.94
C ARG A 44 6.25 13.69 -6.46
N GLY A 45 5.18 13.18 -7.07
CA GLY A 45 5.07 13.03 -8.52
C GLY A 45 5.74 11.79 -9.13
N GLY A 46 6.51 11.01 -8.36
CA GLY A 46 7.00 9.69 -8.77
C GLY A 46 5.88 8.66 -8.85
N LYS A 47 6.11 7.57 -9.58
CA LYS A 47 5.18 6.43 -9.61
C LYS A 47 5.30 5.65 -8.30
N CYS A 48 4.15 5.32 -7.73
CA CYS A 48 4.02 4.48 -6.54
C CYS A 48 3.03 3.37 -6.84
N ASN A 49 3.33 2.14 -6.42
CA ASN A 49 2.49 0.96 -6.61
C ASN A 49 2.59 -0.03 -5.44
#